data_AF-A0A8C8DD33-F1
#
_entry.id   AF-A0A8C8DD33-F1
#
_cell.length_a   1.000
_cell.length_b   1.000
_cell.length_c   1.000
_cell.angle_alpha   90.00
_cell.angle_beta   90.00
_cell.angle_gamma   90.00
#
_symmetry.space_group_name_H-M   'P 1'
#
loop_
_entity.id
_entity.type
_entity.pdbx_description
1 polymer ?
#
loop_
_entity_poly.entity_id
_entity_poly.type
_entity_poly.pdbx_seq_one_letter_code
_entity_poly.pdbx_strand_id
1 'polypeptide(L)'
;MIFMASLWVFFFFLKIDKPPTFGLRQWSNKFVRILSLNSGSQEDVDFFMKQPGNETADTVLRRLDEQYQKYKYMELNLSQKKLRLKNQIPQITQTLEILRHMQKKKANVMLEYDIDEAQALLEKNLSTASRNLETLEDDLDFLRDQFTTTEVSILQCCLHR
;
A
#
# COMPACT_ATOMS: atom_id res chain seq x y z
N MET A 1 -22.72 -1.01 21.58
CA MET A 1 -21.85 -2.19 21.32
C MET A 1 -20.55 -1.84 20.59
N ILE A 2 -20.49 -0.79 19.75
CA ILE A 2 -19.27 -0.36 19.03
C ILE A 2 -18.16 0.17 19.97
N PHE A 3 -18.51 0.82 21.09
CA PHE A 3 -17.54 1.37 22.06
C PHE A 3 -16.77 0.31 22.87
N MET A 4 -17.31 -0.91 23.02
CA MET A 4 -16.64 -1.98 23.76
C MET A 4 -15.59 -2.70 22.91
N ALA A 5 -15.76 -2.74 21.59
CA ALA A 5 -14.77 -3.30 20.67
C ALA A 5 -13.52 -2.42 20.60
N SER A 6 -13.66 -1.10 20.64
CA SER A 6 -12.52 -0.17 20.68
C SER A 6 -11.69 -0.33 21.96
N LEU A 7 -12.33 -0.58 23.11
CA LEU A 7 -11.64 -0.84 24.38
C LEU A 7 -10.94 -2.21 24.38
N TRP A 8 -11.51 -3.23 23.74
CA TRP A 8 -10.91 -4.57 23.69
C TRP A 8 -9.65 -4.61 22.80
N VAL A 9 -9.66 -3.93 21.65
CA VAL A 9 -8.47 -3.83 20.80
C VAL A 9 -7.41 -2.92 21.43
N PHE A 10 -7.82 -1.89 22.18
CA PHE A 10 -6.92 -1.10 23.05
C PHE A 10 -6.31 -1.93 24.19
N PHE A 11 -7.08 -2.88 24.76
CA PHE A 11 -6.61 -3.80 25.81
C PHE A 11 -5.68 -4.89 25.27
N PHE A 12 -5.96 -5.38 24.05
CA PHE A 12 -5.07 -6.30 23.35
C PHE A 12 -3.74 -5.61 22.99
N PHE A 13 -3.78 -4.30 22.69
CA PHE A 13 -2.61 -3.45 22.49
C PHE A 13 -1.72 -3.30 23.75
N LEU A 14 -2.31 -3.36 24.94
CA LEU A 14 -1.59 -3.33 26.21
C LEU A 14 -0.87 -4.65 26.55
N LYS A 15 -1.18 -5.75 25.84
CA LYS A 15 -0.62 -7.09 26.10
C LYS A 15 0.55 -7.45 25.17
N ILE A 16 0.74 -6.72 24.06
CA ILE A 16 1.84 -6.92 23.11
C ILE A 16 2.88 -5.83 23.33
N ASP A 17 4.02 -6.22 23.89
CA ASP A 17 5.14 -5.36 24.28
C ASP A 17 5.95 -4.85 23.07
N LYS A 18 5.32 -4.10 22.16
CA LYS A 18 6.02 -3.29 21.14
C LYS A 18 5.30 -1.97 20.87
N PRO A 19 5.99 -0.82 20.95
CA PRO A 19 5.39 0.47 20.66
C PRO A 19 5.00 0.54 19.17
N PRO A 20 3.84 1.13 18.82
CA PRO A 20 3.44 1.27 17.44
C PRO A 20 4.38 2.25 16.73
N THR A 21 5.02 1.80 15.67
CA THR A 21 5.68 2.69 14.70
C THR A 21 4.66 3.45 13.84
N PHE A 22 3.36 3.21 14.03
CA PHE A 22 2.27 3.77 13.22
C PHE A 22 1.23 4.50 14.08
N GLY A 23 0.97 5.77 13.77
CA GLY A 23 0.12 6.66 14.57
C GLY A 23 -1.38 6.30 14.60
N LEU A 24 -2.06 6.76 15.65
CA LEU A 24 -3.49 6.53 15.99
C LEU A 24 -4.49 6.70 14.81
N ARG A 25 -4.18 7.56 13.84
CA ARG A 25 -5.03 7.81 12.66
C ARG A 25 -5.08 6.62 11.71
N GLN A 26 -3.94 5.92 11.52
CA GLN A 26 -3.86 4.68 10.76
C GLN A 26 -4.68 3.58 11.42
N TRP A 27 -4.70 3.57 12.75
CA TRP A 27 -5.48 2.65 13.55
C TRP A 27 -7.00 2.81 13.35
N SER A 28 -7.49 4.05 13.29
CA SER A 28 -8.91 4.30 13.00
C SER A 28 -9.34 3.77 11.63
N ASN A 29 -8.52 4.00 10.59
CA ASN A 29 -8.79 3.51 9.24
C ASN A 29 -8.72 1.98 9.16
N LYS A 30 -7.75 1.38 9.86
CA LYS A 30 -7.62 -0.08 9.97
C LYS A 30 -8.84 -0.69 10.67
N PHE A 31 -9.32 -0.07 11.73
CA PHE A 31 -10.51 -0.51 12.48
C PHE A 31 -11.80 -0.40 11.66
N VAL A 32 -11.98 0.70 10.92
CA VAL A 32 -13.13 0.87 10.02
C VAL A 32 -13.10 -0.15 8.88
N ARG A 33 -11.93 -0.45 8.30
CA ARG A 33 -11.76 -1.51 7.29
C ARG A 33 -12.04 -2.91 7.87
N ILE A 34 -11.54 -3.22 9.08
CA ILE A 34 -11.79 -4.50 9.78
C ILE A 34 -13.29 -4.72 10.04
N LEU A 35 -14.02 -3.68 10.46
CA LEU A 35 -15.47 -3.76 10.65
C LEU A 35 -16.23 -3.91 9.32
N SER A 36 -15.73 -3.33 8.23
CA SER A 36 -16.34 -3.44 6.90
C SER A 36 -16.06 -4.79 6.20
N LEU A 37 -14.96 -5.47 6.53
CA LEU A 37 -14.58 -6.78 5.97
C LEU A 37 -15.09 -7.97 6.82
N ASN A 38 -15.44 -7.75 8.08
CA ASN A 38 -15.86 -8.82 9.00
C ASN A 38 -17.25 -9.40 8.71
N SER A 39 -18.08 -8.77 7.87
CA SER A 39 -19.38 -9.37 7.53
C SER A 39 -19.28 -10.57 6.58
N GLY A 40 -18.10 -10.91 6.04
CA GLY A 40 -17.94 -12.04 5.13
C GLY A 40 -16.70 -12.94 5.32
N SER A 41 -15.73 -12.57 6.17
CA SER A 41 -14.42 -13.28 6.28
C SER A 41 -14.25 -14.16 7.54
N GLN A 42 -15.17 -14.05 8.50
CA GLN A 42 -15.11 -14.82 9.74
C GLN A 42 -15.38 -16.32 9.51
N GLU A 43 -16.21 -16.64 8.50
CA GLU A 43 -16.52 -18.03 8.09
C GLU A 43 -15.34 -18.70 7.36
N ASP A 44 -14.54 -17.93 6.61
CA ASP A 44 -13.43 -18.45 5.80
C ASP A 44 -12.25 -18.92 6.65
N VAL A 45 -11.98 -18.25 7.78
CA VAL A 45 -10.88 -18.64 8.68
C VAL A 45 -11.23 -19.93 9.42
N ASP A 46 -12.48 -20.09 9.86
CA ASP A 46 -12.93 -21.31 10.53
C ASP A 46 -12.94 -22.52 9.57
N PHE A 47 -13.25 -22.29 8.29
CA PHE A 47 -13.10 -23.30 7.24
C PHE A 47 -11.62 -23.63 6.98
N PHE A 48 -10.75 -22.63 6.96
CA PHE A 48 -9.30 -22.80 6.78
C PHE A 48 -8.65 -23.59 7.93
N MET A 49 -9.09 -23.39 9.18
CA MET A 49 -8.60 -24.16 10.34
C MET A 49 -8.98 -25.64 10.27
N LYS A 50 -10.02 -26.01 9.53
CA LYS A 50 -10.53 -27.40 9.42
C LYS A 50 -9.88 -28.21 8.28
N GLN A 51 -8.97 -27.61 7.50
CA GLN A 51 -8.31 -28.31 6.40
C GLN A 51 -7.32 -29.38 6.91
N PRO A 52 -7.30 -30.59 6.31
CA PRO A 52 -6.33 -31.62 6.68
C PRO A 52 -4.91 -31.13 6.37
N GLY A 53 -4.07 -30.98 7.40
CA GLY A 53 -2.72 -30.39 7.31
C GLY A 53 -2.51 -29.08 8.10
N ASN A 54 -3.57 -28.56 8.75
CA ASN A 54 -3.54 -27.45 9.72
C ASN A 54 -3.73 -27.96 11.16
N GLU A 55 -3.05 -29.05 11.49
CA GLU A 55 -3.31 -29.88 12.68
C GLU A 55 -3.00 -29.18 14.01
N THR A 56 -2.22 -28.10 14.00
CA THR A 56 -1.82 -27.38 15.21
C THR A 56 -1.81 -25.87 14.96
N ALA A 57 -2.34 -25.09 15.89
CA ALA A 57 -2.31 -23.62 15.81
C ALA A 57 -0.90 -23.08 15.55
N ASP A 58 0.14 -23.70 16.14
CA ASP A 58 1.54 -23.31 15.93
C ASP A 58 2.03 -23.45 14.48
N THR A 59 1.52 -24.41 13.68
CA THR A 59 1.92 -24.54 12.27
C THR A 59 1.25 -23.48 11.40
N VAL A 60 -0.01 -23.16 11.70
CA VAL A 60 -0.75 -22.08 11.03
C VAL A 60 -0.14 -20.71 11.34
N LEU A 61 0.17 -20.44 12.60
CA LEU A 61 0.82 -19.19 13.03
C LEU A 61 2.16 -18.98 12.32
N ARG A 62 2.96 -20.03 12.15
CA ARG A 62 4.24 -19.95 11.42
C ARG A 62 4.04 -19.55 9.95
N ARG A 63 3.06 -20.14 9.25
CA ARG A 63 2.75 -19.78 7.86
C ARG A 63 2.24 -18.35 7.73
N LEU A 64 1.41 -17.90 8.68
CA LEU A 64 0.89 -16.53 8.69
C LEU A 64 2.02 -15.51 8.97
N ASP A 65 2.96 -15.81 9.86
CA ASP A 65 4.14 -14.95 10.08
C ASP A 65 5.03 -14.89 8.82
N GLU A 66 5.29 -16.03 8.17
CA GLU A 66 6.03 -16.05 6.90
C GLU A 66 5.35 -15.21 5.80
N GLN A 67 4.02 -15.29 5.68
CA GLN A 67 3.25 -14.44 4.77
C GLN A 67 3.37 -12.96 5.14
N TYR A 68 3.24 -12.63 6.42
CA TYR A 68 3.37 -11.27 6.92
C TYR A 68 4.74 -10.66 6.59
N GLN A 69 5.83 -11.42 6.80
CA GLN A 69 7.18 -10.94 6.45
C GLN A 69 7.33 -10.70 4.94
N LYS A 70 6.73 -11.54 4.09
CA LYS A 70 6.74 -11.35 2.63
C LYS A 70 6.02 -10.06 2.23
N TYR A 71 4.85 -9.78 2.79
CA TYR A 71 4.13 -8.54 2.53
C TYR A 71 4.92 -7.31 2.98
N LYS A 72 5.62 -7.40 4.12
CA LYS A 72 6.49 -6.32 4.62
C LYS A 72 7.67 -6.02 3.73
N TYR A 73 8.33 -7.06 3.24
CA TYR A 73 9.39 -6.88 2.25
C TYR A 73 8.85 -6.26 0.95
N MET A 74 7.67 -6.69 0.50
CA MET A 74 7.05 -6.17 -0.73
C MET A 74 6.65 -4.70 -0.59
N GLU A 75 6.00 -4.32 0.52
CA GLU A 75 5.61 -2.93 0.80
C GLU A 75 6.82 -2.00 0.80
N LEU A 76 7.93 -2.42 1.42
CA LEU A 76 9.18 -1.65 1.43
C LEU A 76 9.67 -1.40 0.00
N ASN A 77 9.71 -2.44 -0.83
CA ASN A 77 10.18 -2.33 -2.22
C ASN A 77 9.30 -1.42 -3.07
N LEU A 78 7.97 -1.55 -2.96
CA LEU A 78 7.02 -0.73 -3.71
C LEU A 78 7.03 0.72 -3.22
N SER A 79 7.12 0.94 -1.90
CA SER A 79 7.22 2.28 -1.32
C SER A 79 8.48 3.02 -1.76
N GLN A 80 9.61 2.31 -1.86
CA GLN A 80 10.86 2.88 -2.40
C GLN A 80 10.72 3.27 -3.87
N LYS A 81 10.10 2.43 -4.70
CA LYS A 81 9.83 2.75 -6.11
C LYS A 81 8.91 3.96 -6.25
N LYS A 82 7.84 4.00 -5.46
CA LYS A 82 6.89 5.12 -5.38
C LYS A 82 7.59 6.42 -5.03
N LEU A 83 8.48 6.41 -4.04
CA LEU A 83 9.25 7.60 -3.65
C LEU A 83 10.11 8.13 -4.80
N ARG A 84 10.79 7.25 -5.54
CA ARG A 84 11.61 7.65 -6.70
C ARG A 84 10.77 8.34 -7.77
N LEU A 85 9.61 7.77 -8.12
CA LEU A 85 8.70 8.35 -9.11
C LEU A 85 8.13 9.70 -8.64
N LYS A 86 7.73 9.82 -7.36
CA LYS A 86 7.26 11.09 -6.80
C LYS A 86 8.31 12.20 -6.87
N ASN A 87 9.59 11.86 -6.79
CA ASN A 87 10.68 12.83 -6.94
C ASN A 87 11.00 13.13 -8.41
N GLN A 88 10.77 12.20 -9.34
CA GLN A 88 11.07 12.37 -10.77
C GLN A 88 10.01 13.19 -11.51
N ILE A 89 8.73 12.97 -11.23
CA ILE A 89 7.61 13.68 -11.86
C ILE A 89 7.80 15.22 -11.85
N PRO A 90 8.09 15.88 -10.71
CA PRO A 90 8.26 17.33 -10.70
C PRO A 90 9.44 17.81 -11.55
N GLN A 91 10.51 17.03 -11.67
CA GLN A 91 11.66 17.39 -12.51
C GLN A 91 11.29 17.35 -14.00
N ILE A 92 10.52 16.33 -14.43
CA ILE A 92 10.05 16.22 -15.81
C ILE A 92 9.06 17.36 -16.12
N THR A 93 8.14 17.67 -15.20
CA THR A 93 7.19 18.78 -15.36
C THR A 93 7.91 20.12 -15.49
N GLN A 94 8.91 20.40 -14.65
CA GLN A 94 9.72 21.62 -14.75
C GLN A 94 10.49 21.70 -16.07
N THR A 95 11.02 20.56 -16.55
CA THR A 95 11.75 20.51 -17.83
C THR A 95 10.81 20.84 -19.00
N LEU A 96 9.58 20.35 -18.98
CA LEU A 96 8.55 20.72 -19.97
C LEU A 96 8.18 22.21 -19.92
N GLU A 97 8.05 22.79 -18.72
CA GLU A 97 7.77 24.22 -18.54
C GLU A 97 8.88 25.08 -19.18
N ILE A 98 10.15 24.71 -18.97
CA ILE A 98 11.31 25.38 -19.57
C ILE A 98 11.24 25.31 -21.10
N LEU A 99 10.97 24.14 -21.66
CA LEU A 99 10.86 23.96 -23.11
C LEU A 99 9.71 24.77 -23.71
N ARG A 100 8.54 24.82 -23.05
CA ARG A 100 7.40 25.65 -23.47
C ARG A 100 7.74 27.14 -23.44
N HIS A 101 8.47 27.60 -22.43
CA HIS A 101 8.95 28.98 -22.36
C HIS A 101 9.95 29.31 -23.47
N MET A 102 10.85 28.39 -23.79
CA MET A 102 11.81 28.56 -24.89
C MET A 102 11.10 28.64 -26.24
N GLN A 103 10.13 27.76 -26.49
CA GLN A 103 9.31 27.76 -27.71
C GLN A 103 8.57 29.08 -27.90
N LYS A 104 7.94 29.61 -26.83
CA LYS A 104 7.22 30.89 -26.89
C LYS A 104 8.13 32.09 -27.24
N LYS A 105 9.39 32.06 -26.81
CA LYS A 105 10.38 33.11 -27.13
C LYS A 105 10.98 32.94 -28.53
N LYS A 106 11.18 31.69 -28.97
CA LYS A 106 11.76 31.35 -30.27
C LYS A 106 10.76 31.34 -31.43
N ALA A 107 9.45 31.36 -31.17
CA ALA A 107 8.42 31.43 -32.22
C ALA A 107 8.53 32.66 -33.16
N ASN A 108 9.34 33.68 -32.80
CA ASN A 108 9.70 34.80 -33.68
C ASN A 108 10.81 34.47 -34.70
N VAL A 109 11.45 33.30 -34.61
CA VAL A 109 12.49 32.80 -35.51
C VAL A 109 12.05 31.42 -35.98
N MET A 110 11.33 31.43 -37.09
CA MET A 110 10.72 30.30 -37.79
C MET A 110 11.76 29.19 -38.08
N LEU A 111 11.72 28.08 -37.30
CA LEU A 111 12.26 26.72 -37.54
C LEU A 111 12.63 26.08 -36.19
N GLU A 112 11.94 25.03 -35.72
CA GLU A 112 12.53 24.01 -34.83
C GLU A 112 11.53 22.85 -34.57
N TYR A 113 11.56 21.81 -35.41
CA TYR A 113 10.88 20.53 -35.15
C TYR A 113 11.46 19.81 -33.92
N ASP A 114 12.73 20.10 -33.59
CA ASP A 114 13.46 19.44 -32.49
C ASP A 114 12.89 19.75 -31.09
N ILE A 115 12.28 20.94 -30.89
CA ILE A 115 11.65 21.29 -29.60
C ILE A 115 10.32 20.55 -29.43
N ASP A 116 9.54 20.44 -30.50
CA ASP A 116 8.23 19.77 -30.48
C ASP A 116 8.41 18.26 -30.23
N GLU A 117 9.41 17.63 -30.86
CA GLU A 117 9.76 16.23 -30.60
C GLU A 117 10.23 16.00 -29.15
N ALA A 118 11.05 16.89 -28.61
CA ALA A 118 11.51 16.82 -27.22
C ALA A 118 10.34 16.95 -26.23
N GLN A 119 9.38 17.86 -26.50
CA GLN A 119 8.17 18.00 -25.71
C GLN A 119 7.32 16.73 -25.75
N ALA A 120 7.05 16.19 -26.94
CA ALA A 120 6.26 14.97 -27.10
C ALA A 120 6.89 13.77 -26.36
N LEU A 121 8.21 13.63 -26.43
CA LEU A 121 8.94 12.58 -25.70
C LEU A 121 8.81 12.75 -24.18
N LEU A 122 8.99 13.97 -23.66
CA LEU A 122 8.88 14.26 -22.24
C LEU A 122 7.44 14.10 -21.72
N GLU A 123 6.44 14.48 -22.50
CA GLU A 123 5.02 14.25 -22.17
C GLU A 123 4.69 12.75 -22.11
N LYS A 124 5.22 11.94 -23.04
CA LYS A 124 5.09 10.48 -23.00
C LYS A 124 5.78 9.87 -21.77
N ASN A 125 6.96 10.37 -21.40
CA ASN A 125 7.67 9.91 -20.21
C ASN A 125 6.92 10.30 -18.94
N LEU A 126 6.36 11.51 -18.88
CA LEU A 126 5.54 11.98 -17.76
C LEU A 126 4.28 11.12 -17.60
N SER A 127 3.56 10.84 -18.69
CA SER A 127 2.34 10.01 -18.63
C SER A 127 2.65 8.59 -18.18
N THR A 128 3.76 8.01 -18.66
CA THR A 128 4.23 6.68 -18.24
C THR A 128 4.60 6.67 -16.76
N ALA A 129 5.37 7.66 -16.29
CA ALA A 129 5.77 7.76 -14.89
C ALA A 129 4.56 7.97 -13.96
N SER A 130 3.57 8.76 -14.39
CA SER A 130 2.34 9.01 -13.64
C SER A 130 1.46 7.77 -13.55
N ARG A 131 1.30 7.04 -14.66
CA ARG A 131 0.55 5.77 -14.67
C ARG A 131 1.23 4.70 -13.82
N ASN A 132 2.56 4.59 -13.89
CA ASN A 132 3.31 3.68 -13.02
C ASN A 132 3.17 4.04 -11.54
N LEU A 133 3.08 5.34 -11.22
CA LEU A 133 2.83 5.79 -9.86
C LEU A 133 1.46 5.31 -9.39
N GLU A 134 0.40 5.54 -10.18
CA GLU A 134 -0.97 5.10 -9.89
C GLU A 134 -1.04 3.58 -9.63
N THR A 135 -0.50 2.76 -10.53
CA THR A 135 -0.46 1.30 -10.34
C THR A 135 0.26 0.89 -9.06
N LEU A 136 1.36 1.58 -8.69
CA LEU A 136 2.04 1.32 -7.43
C LEU A 136 1.24 1.76 -6.20
N GLU A 137 0.37 2.78 -6.32
CA GLU A 137 -0.53 3.15 -5.23
C GLU A 137 -1.59 2.07 -5.00
N ASP A 138 -2.15 1.53 -6.08
CA ASP A 138 -3.11 0.41 -6.03
C ASP A 138 -2.49 -0.85 -5.44
N ASP A 139 -1.29 -1.24 -5.88
CA ASP A 139 -0.58 -2.41 -5.35
C ASP A 139 -0.29 -2.26 -3.84
N LEU A 140 0.07 -1.06 -3.40
CA LEU A 140 0.30 -0.77 -1.97
C LEU A 140 -1.00 -0.83 -1.16
N ASP A 141 -2.12 -0.36 -1.72
CA ASP A 141 -3.41 -0.44 -1.05
C ASP A 141 -3.90 -1.88 -0.95
N PHE A 142 -3.71 -2.69 -1.99
CA PHE A 142 -3.95 -4.13 -1.96
C PHE A 142 -3.09 -4.83 -0.88
N LEU A 143 -1.80 -4.51 -0.78
CA LEU A 143 -0.93 -5.08 0.25
C LEU A 143 -1.38 -4.72 1.66
N ARG A 144 -1.86 -3.48 1.89
CA ARG A 144 -2.42 -3.09 3.20
C ARG A 144 -3.64 -3.90 3.59
N ASP A 145 -4.46 -4.26 2.61
CA ASP A 145 -5.61 -5.15 2.84
C ASP A 145 -5.14 -6.57 3.18
N GLN A 146 -4.16 -7.12 2.45
CA GLN A 146 -3.57 -8.43 2.77
C GLN A 146 -2.96 -8.47 4.16
N PHE A 147 -2.22 -7.42 4.57
CA PHE A 147 -1.70 -7.29 5.93
C PHE A 147 -2.80 -7.34 6.99
N THR A 148 -3.89 -6.62 6.75
CA THR A 148 -5.01 -6.56 7.70
C THR A 148 -5.66 -7.93 7.82
N THR A 149 -5.87 -8.64 6.70
CA THR A 149 -6.40 -10.01 6.70
C THR A 149 -5.47 -10.97 7.45
N THR A 150 -4.16 -10.94 7.20
CA THR A 150 -3.20 -11.80 7.91
C THR A 150 -3.17 -11.50 9.41
N GLU A 151 -3.21 -10.24 9.81
CA GLU A 151 -3.27 -9.87 11.24
C GLU A 151 -4.54 -10.40 11.91
N VAL A 152 -5.71 -10.26 11.27
CA VAL A 152 -6.97 -10.80 11.79
C VAL A 152 -6.89 -12.33 11.92
N SER A 153 -6.35 -13.02 10.92
CA SER A 153 -6.15 -14.48 10.97
C SER A 153 -5.21 -14.89 12.11
N ILE A 154 -4.12 -14.15 12.35
CA ILE A 154 -3.22 -14.39 13.49
C ILE A 154 -3.97 -14.20 14.81
N LEU A 155 -4.70 -13.09 14.97
CA LEU A 155 -5.48 -12.81 16.16
C LEU A 155 -6.50 -13.92 16.45
N GLN A 156 -7.26 -14.34 15.43
CA GLN A 156 -8.25 -15.42 15.56
C GLN A 156 -7.58 -16.74 15.95
N CYS A 157 -6.43 -17.06 15.35
CA CYS A 157 -5.67 -18.27 15.66
C CYS A 157 -5.12 -18.24 17.11
N CYS A 158 -4.67 -17.08 17.60
CA CYS A 158 -4.22 -16.91 18.99
C CYS A 158 -5.35 -16.97 20.03
N LEU A 159 -6.59 -16.60 19.66
CA LEU A 159 -7.74 -16.64 20.55
C LEU A 159 -8.34 -18.04 20.73
N HIS A 160 -8.12 -18.93 19.75
CA HIS A 160 -8.59 -20.32 19.77
C HIS A 160 -7.56 -21.31 20.37
N ARG A 161 -6.43 -20.80 20.87
CA ARG A 161 -5.39 -21.56 21.56
C ARG A 161 -5.56 -21.46 23.07
#